data_AF-A0A2D9PPL1-F1
#
_entry.id   AF-A0A2D9PPL1-F1
#
_cell.length_a   1.000
_cell.length_b   1.000
_cell.length_c   1.000
_cell.angle_alpha   90.00
_cell.angle_beta   90.00
_cell.angle_gamma   90.00
#
_symmetry.space_group_name_H-M   'P 1'
#
loop_
_entity.id
_entity.type
_entity.pdbx_description
1 polymer ?
#
loop_
_entity_poly.entity_id
_entity_poly.type
_entity_poly.pdbx_seq_one_letter_code
_entity_poly.pdbx_strand_id
1 'polypeptide(L)'
;MLRRYFSLLRRLTTVAVLILSLCISCGAQQLPEPGMGLLIKSQEIALVRAKITQEPWAGQYKAIKARADELVATWPQDKIQMDDRLEKILDLTIEFDAVTKDEGTRELAKLLALNMQTRMTSAAFVYLMTGEKQYAATAFDVLVTAARVNRWGWFTWSGTSMPQIHAGMYARNSAFTVDFIWSVLTDAQRQQARDILAEKVVEPDYRLVLHTPAMGL
;
A
#
# COMPACT_ATOMS: atom_id res chain seq x y z
N MET A 1 -40.18 -16.58 55.37
CA MET A 1 -38.98 -15.88 54.85
C MET A 1 -38.40 -16.49 53.57
N LEU A 2 -38.48 -17.81 53.32
CA LEU A 2 -37.86 -18.45 52.14
C LEU A 2 -38.33 -17.92 50.76
N ARG A 3 -39.60 -17.54 50.58
CA ARG A 3 -40.12 -17.06 49.28
C ARG A 3 -39.46 -15.78 48.75
N ARG A 4 -39.00 -14.88 49.64
CA ARG A 4 -38.33 -13.62 49.23
C ARG A 4 -36.91 -13.87 48.74
N TYR A 5 -36.21 -14.85 49.31
CA TYR A 5 -34.86 -15.21 48.88
C TYR A 5 -34.85 -15.84 47.48
N PHE A 6 -35.83 -16.69 47.16
CA PHE A 6 -35.96 -17.28 45.82
C PHE A 6 -36.24 -16.25 44.72
N SER A 7 -37.02 -15.20 44.99
CA SER A 7 -37.27 -14.15 43.98
C SER A 7 -36.06 -13.24 43.76
N LEU A 8 -35.26 -12.99 44.81
CA LEU A 8 -34.01 -12.24 44.72
C LEU A 8 -32.94 -13.03 43.95
N LEU A 9 -32.80 -14.33 44.23
CA LEU A 9 -31.85 -15.20 43.53
C LEU A 9 -32.18 -15.32 42.04
N ARG A 10 -33.48 -15.41 41.70
CA ARG A 10 -33.95 -15.48 40.31
C ARG A 10 -33.74 -14.17 39.55
N ARG A 11 -33.90 -13.01 40.21
CA ARG A 11 -33.59 -11.70 39.61
C ARG A 11 -32.09 -11.52 39.38
N LEU A 12 -31.26 -11.96 40.33
CA LEU A 12 -29.80 -11.90 40.21
C LEU A 12 -29.27 -12.80 39.09
N THR A 13 -29.81 -14.02 38.93
CA THR A 13 -29.42 -14.89 37.80
C THR A 13 -29.89 -14.36 36.46
N THR A 14 -31.07 -13.74 36.37
CA THR A 14 -31.56 -13.16 35.11
C THR A 14 -30.73 -11.94 34.69
N VAL A 15 -30.30 -11.11 35.64
CA VAL A 15 -29.40 -9.97 35.38
C VAL A 15 -28.00 -10.46 34.99
N ALA A 16 -27.48 -11.51 35.63
CA ALA A 16 -26.18 -12.08 35.29
C ALA A 16 -26.16 -12.67 33.86
N VAL A 17 -27.24 -13.35 33.43
CA VAL A 17 -27.37 -13.87 32.06
C VAL A 17 -27.51 -12.73 31.03
N LEU A 18 -28.21 -11.64 31.36
CA LEU A 18 -28.30 -10.47 30.48
C LEU A 18 -26.94 -9.76 30.33
N ILE A 19 -26.18 -9.62 31.41
CA ILE A 19 -24.84 -9.02 31.37
C ILE A 19 -23.86 -9.92 30.59
N LEU A 20 -23.93 -11.24 30.76
CA LEU A 20 -23.13 -12.18 29.96
C LEU A 20 -23.48 -12.13 28.47
N SER A 21 -24.75 -11.89 28.13
CA SER A 21 -25.22 -11.80 26.74
C SER A 21 -24.81 -10.49 26.06
N LEU A 22 -24.67 -9.40 26.84
CA LEU A 22 -24.18 -8.11 26.35
C LEU A 22 -22.66 -8.09 26.11
N CYS A 23 -21.89 -8.93 26.81
CA CYS A 23 -20.44 -9.05 26.61
C CYS A 23 -20.03 -9.88 25.39
N ILE A 24 -20.96 -10.57 24.71
CA ILE A 24 -20.66 -11.38 23.51
C ILE A 24 -20.83 -10.58 22.21
N SER A 25 -21.23 -9.31 22.29
CA SER A 25 -21.01 -8.37 21.18
C SER A 25 -19.55 -7.90 21.14
N CYS A 26 -18.61 -8.85 21.08
CA CYS A 26 -17.34 -8.63 20.42
C CYS A 26 -17.70 -8.29 18.98
N GLY A 27 -17.79 -6.99 18.65
CA GLY A 27 -17.97 -6.54 17.29
C GLY A 27 -16.92 -7.24 16.44
N ALA A 28 -17.37 -8.12 15.54
CA ALA A 28 -16.49 -8.71 14.55
C ALA A 28 -15.75 -7.54 13.91
N GLN A 29 -14.43 -7.47 14.09
CA GLN A 29 -13.63 -6.39 13.55
C GLN A 29 -13.91 -6.36 12.05
N GLN A 30 -14.63 -5.33 11.60
CA GLN A 30 -15.03 -5.23 10.21
C GLN A 30 -13.74 -5.14 9.40
N LEU A 31 -13.49 -6.18 8.60
CA LEU A 31 -12.32 -6.23 7.74
C LEU A 31 -12.40 -5.10 6.71
N PRO A 32 -11.25 -4.56 6.28
CA PRO A 32 -11.22 -3.35 5.47
C PRO A 32 -11.89 -3.53 4.11
N GLU A 33 -12.37 -2.43 3.54
CA GLU A 33 -12.86 -2.40 2.16
C GLU A 33 -11.93 -1.56 1.29
N PRO A 34 -11.83 -1.88 -0.01
CA PRO A 34 -11.15 -1.01 -0.96
C PRO A 34 -11.93 0.31 -1.11
N GLY A 35 -11.27 1.33 -1.65
CA GLY A 35 -11.88 2.63 -1.92
C GLY A 35 -12.91 2.58 -3.05
N MET A 36 -12.48 2.94 -4.25
CA MET A 36 -13.35 2.86 -5.45
C MET A 36 -13.40 1.43 -6.02
N GLY A 37 -12.51 0.56 -5.55
CA GLY A 37 -12.40 -0.83 -6.01
C GLY A 37 -11.82 -0.89 -7.41
N LEU A 38 -10.60 -0.40 -7.61
CA LEU A 38 -9.94 -0.37 -8.91
C LEU A 38 -9.69 -1.77 -9.45
N LEU A 39 -9.11 -2.64 -8.61
CA LEU A 39 -8.82 -4.03 -8.96
C LEU A 39 -9.82 -5.01 -8.33
N ILE A 40 -10.28 -4.73 -7.11
CA ILE A 40 -11.17 -5.60 -6.34
C ILE A 40 -12.34 -4.75 -5.89
N LYS A 41 -13.57 -5.11 -6.28
CA LYS A 41 -14.76 -4.36 -5.85
C LYS A 41 -15.12 -4.71 -4.41
N SER A 42 -15.70 -3.77 -3.66
CA SER A 42 -16.12 -4.03 -2.27
C SER A 42 -17.08 -5.21 -2.16
N GLN A 43 -17.96 -5.41 -3.15
CA GLN A 43 -18.87 -6.55 -3.21
C GLN A 43 -18.18 -7.92 -3.44
N GLU A 44 -16.93 -7.91 -3.93
CA GLU A 44 -16.17 -9.13 -4.26
C GLU A 44 -15.15 -9.50 -3.17
N ILE A 45 -14.87 -8.59 -2.23
CA ILE A 45 -13.74 -8.76 -1.30
C ILE A 45 -13.88 -10.00 -0.40
N ALA A 46 -15.11 -10.32 0.01
CA ALA A 46 -15.38 -11.51 0.81
C ALA A 46 -15.04 -12.80 0.02
N LEU A 47 -15.36 -12.83 -1.28
CA LEU A 47 -15.03 -13.95 -2.16
C LEU A 47 -13.52 -14.05 -2.38
N VAL A 48 -12.83 -12.93 -2.56
CA VAL A 48 -11.37 -12.91 -2.70
C VAL A 48 -10.70 -13.48 -1.46
N ARG A 49 -11.10 -13.03 -0.26
CA ARG A 49 -10.57 -13.55 1.02
C ARG A 49 -10.76 -15.06 1.17
N ALA A 50 -11.92 -15.59 0.78
CA ALA A 50 -12.18 -17.02 0.82
C ALA A 50 -11.37 -17.80 -0.23
N LYS A 51 -11.08 -17.17 -1.38
CA LYS A 51 -10.33 -17.79 -2.48
C LYS A 51 -8.84 -17.87 -2.18
N ILE A 52 -8.25 -16.85 -1.57
CA ILE A 52 -6.80 -16.81 -1.29
C ILE A 52 -6.34 -17.83 -0.25
N THR A 53 -7.25 -18.48 0.48
CA THR A 53 -6.91 -19.55 1.43
C THR A 53 -6.89 -20.94 0.78
N GLN A 54 -7.15 -21.06 -0.52
CA GLN A 54 -7.24 -22.32 -1.25
C GLN A 54 -6.18 -22.37 -2.37
N GLU A 55 -5.62 -23.55 -2.65
CA GLU A 55 -4.65 -23.70 -3.74
C GLU A 55 -5.30 -23.52 -5.13
N PRO A 56 -4.58 -22.94 -6.12
CA PRO A 56 -3.18 -22.50 -6.10
C PRO A 56 -2.94 -21.10 -5.49
N TRP A 57 -4.00 -20.44 -5.01
CA TRP A 57 -3.96 -19.04 -4.57
C TRP A 57 -3.30 -18.87 -3.20
N ALA A 58 -3.41 -19.87 -2.33
CA ALA A 58 -2.76 -19.88 -1.03
C ALA A 58 -1.23 -19.78 -1.16
N GLY A 59 -0.60 -20.54 -2.07
CA GLY A 59 0.82 -20.41 -2.37
C GLY A 59 1.21 -19.00 -2.85
N GLN A 60 0.40 -18.41 -3.75
CA GLN A 60 0.67 -17.05 -4.25
C GLN A 60 0.50 -15.99 -3.16
N TYR A 61 -0.54 -16.11 -2.33
CA TYR A 61 -0.77 -15.20 -1.22
C TYR A 61 0.34 -15.28 -0.19
N LYS A 62 0.85 -16.47 0.11
CA LYS A 62 2.01 -16.65 0.99
C LYS A 62 3.24 -15.89 0.48
N ALA A 63 3.51 -15.93 -0.83
CA ALA A 63 4.62 -15.20 -1.43
C ALA A 63 4.40 -13.67 -1.38
N ILE A 64 3.16 -13.20 -1.60
CA ILE A 64 2.80 -11.79 -1.46
C ILE A 64 2.98 -11.33 -0.01
N LYS A 65 2.51 -12.13 0.95
CA LYS A 65 2.66 -11.85 2.38
C LYS A 65 4.11 -11.80 2.80
N ALA A 66 4.96 -12.72 2.33
CA ALA A 66 6.39 -12.69 2.63
C ALA A 66 7.06 -11.38 2.19
N ARG A 67 6.71 -10.83 1.03
CA ARG A 67 7.22 -9.52 0.57
C ARG A 67 6.71 -8.36 1.42
N ALA A 68 5.46 -8.44 1.88
CA ALA A 68 4.89 -7.45 2.77
C ALA A 68 5.55 -7.48 4.16
N ASP A 69 5.78 -8.67 4.71
CA ASP A 69 6.46 -8.90 5.98
C ASP A 69 7.90 -8.37 5.92
N GLU A 70 8.62 -8.66 4.84
CA GLU A 70 9.96 -8.13 4.59
C GLU A 70 9.96 -6.60 4.56
N LEU A 71 9.02 -5.97 3.83
CA LEU A 71 8.93 -4.52 3.78
C LEU A 71 8.65 -3.90 5.15
N VAL A 72 7.70 -4.44 5.93
CA VAL A 72 7.42 -3.93 7.27
C VAL A 72 8.64 -4.01 8.17
N ALA A 73 9.43 -5.08 8.03
CA ALA A 73 10.65 -5.27 8.82
C ALA A 73 11.79 -4.32 8.40
N THR A 74 12.02 -4.10 7.10
CA THR A 74 13.19 -3.32 6.63
C THR A 74 12.91 -1.83 6.45
N TRP A 75 11.65 -1.43 6.21
CA TRP A 75 11.30 -0.07 5.83
C TRP A 75 11.80 1.02 6.79
N PRO A 76 11.73 0.87 8.13
CA PRO A 76 12.24 1.90 9.04
C PRO A 76 13.71 2.24 8.77
N GLN A 77 14.53 1.24 8.46
CA GLN A 77 15.95 1.44 8.15
C GLN A 77 16.15 1.94 6.71
N ASP A 78 15.42 1.36 5.75
CA ASP A 78 15.49 1.77 4.34
C ASP A 78 15.15 3.26 4.18
N LYS A 79 14.12 3.74 4.90
CA LYS A 79 13.71 5.15 4.89
C LYS A 79 14.82 6.08 5.39
N ILE A 80 15.46 5.75 6.50
CA ILE A 80 16.57 6.53 7.06
C ILE A 80 17.73 6.63 6.05
N GLN A 81 18.05 5.53 5.37
CA GLN A 81 19.11 5.53 4.35
C GLN A 81 18.78 6.44 3.17
N MET A 82 17.50 6.61 2.86
CA MET A 82 17.02 7.40 1.74
C MET A 82 16.84 8.90 2.07
N ASP A 83 16.54 9.26 3.32
CA ASP A 83 16.05 10.60 3.71
C ASP A 83 16.94 11.79 3.28
N ASP A 84 18.27 11.66 3.34
CA ASP A 84 19.20 12.76 3.02
C ASP A 84 19.50 12.93 1.52
N ARG A 85 19.03 11.99 0.70
CA ARG A 85 19.37 11.93 -0.74
C ARG A 85 18.18 11.76 -1.66
N LEU A 86 16.96 11.49 -1.16
CA LEU A 86 15.75 11.32 -1.98
C LEU A 86 15.48 12.51 -2.91
N GLU A 87 15.61 13.73 -2.42
CA GLU A 87 15.39 14.93 -3.25
C GLU A 87 16.52 15.17 -4.26
N LYS A 88 17.68 14.54 -4.04
CA LYS A 88 18.79 14.49 -5.01
C LYS A 88 18.60 13.40 -6.06
N ILE A 89 17.65 12.48 -5.84
CA ILE A 89 17.15 11.60 -6.88
C ILE A 89 16.31 12.50 -7.80
N LEU A 90 16.99 13.28 -8.66
CA LEU A 90 16.60 13.84 -9.97
C LEU A 90 17.12 15.27 -10.21
N ASP A 91 18.10 15.39 -11.11
CA ASP A 91 18.11 16.36 -12.23
C ASP A 91 19.20 15.97 -13.27
N LEU A 92 19.47 14.66 -13.43
CA LEU A 92 20.61 14.18 -14.22
C LEU A 92 20.15 13.64 -15.57
N THR A 93 20.34 14.52 -16.54
CA THR A 93 20.55 14.30 -17.97
C THR A 93 19.32 14.04 -18.82
N ILE A 94 18.93 15.11 -19.52
CA ILE A 94 18.62 15.12 -20.96
C ILE A 94 19.21 13.86 -21.61
N GLU A 95 18.35 12.88 -21.89
CA GLU A 95 18.36 11.86 -22.96
C GLU A 95 19.66 11.10 -23.33
N PHE A 96 20.85 11.40 -22.78
CA PHE A 96 22.13 10.98 -23.36
C PHE A 96 23.29 10.62 -22.39
N ASP A 97 23.26 10.96 -21.09
CA ASP A 97 24.26 10.45 -20.10
C ASP A 97 23.55 9.87 -18.89
N ALA A 98 22.87 8.76 -19.14
CA ALA A 98 21.68 8.35 -18.44
C ALA A 98 21.94 7.70 -17.07
N VAL A 99 23.19 7.46 -16.65
CA VAL A 99 23.48 6.81 -15.37
C VAL A 99 24.05 7.83 -14.40
N THR A 100 23.39 8.05 -13.26
CA THR A 100 23.97 8.84 -12.16
C THR A 100 25.35 8.26 -11.84
N LYS A 101 26.40 9.08 -12.03
CA LYS A 101 27.79 8.69 -11.73
C LYS A 101 28.02 8.53 -10.22
N ASP A 102 27.11 9.07 -9.39
CA ASP A 102 27.04 8.79 -7.97
C ASP A 102 26.41 7.40 -7.71
N GLU A 103 27.26 6.46 -7.31
CA GLU A 103 26.88 5.08 -6.97
C GLU A 103 25.88 5.04 -5.80
N GLY A 104 26.05 5.91 -4.80
CA GLY A 104 25.14 6.00 -3.66
C GLY A 104 23.71 6.35 -4.08
N THR A 105 23.52 7.38 -4.90
CA THR A 105 22.20 7.74 -5.44
C THR A 105 21.58 6.63 -6.30
N ARG A 106 22.40 5.88 -7.05
CA ARG A 106 21.93 4.74 -7.85
C ARG A 106 21.35 3.64 -6.96
N GLU A 107 22.06 3.23 -5.92
CA GLU A 107 21.58 2.19 -5.02
C GLU A 107 20.31 2.62 -4.27
N LEU A 108 20.21 3.88 -3.87
CA LEU A 108 19.00 4.40 -3.23
C LEU A 108 17.80 4.40 -4.17
N ALA A 109 17.98 4.80 -5.43
CA ALA A 109 16.88 4.76 -6.38
C ALA A 109 16.50 3.31 -6.78
N LYS A 110 17.43 2.32 -6.74
CA LYS A 110 17.11 0.89 -6.89
C LYS A 110 16.25 0.40 -5.72
N LEU A 111 16.62 0.80 -4.51
CA LEU A 111 15.88 0.46 -3.30
C LEU A 111 14.46 1.03 -3.33
N LEU A 112 14.31 2.29 -3.73
CA LEU A 112 13.01 2.92 -3.92
C LEU A 112 12.19 2.20 -4.99
N ALA A 113 12.79 1.91 -6.15
CA ALA A 113 12.16 1.19 -7.25
C ALA A 113 11.67 -0.19 -6.82
N LEU A 114 12.49 -0.96 -6.10
CA LEU A 114 12.13 -2.27 -5.55
C LEU A 114 10.89 -2.18 -4.66
N ASN A 115 10.89 -1.21 -3.75
CA ASN A 115 9.80 -1.01 -2.80
C ASN A 115 8.50 -0.59 -3.51
N MET A 116 8.55 0.35 -4.46
CA MET A 116 7.38 0.79 -5.22
C MET A 116 6.85 -0.26 -6.21
N GLN A 117 7.73 -1.04 -6.84
CA GLN A 117 7.35 -1.98 -7.89
C GLN A 117 6.76 -3.28 -7.34
N THR A 118 7.25 -3.75 -6.19
CA THR A 118 6.95 -5.12 -5.73
C THR A 118 6.37 -5.20 -4.33
N ARG A 119 6.86 -4.39 -3.39
CA ARG A 119 6.57 -4.59 -1.96
C ARG A 119 5.43 -3.71 -1.44
N MET A 120 5.36 -2.44 -1.86
CA MET A 120 4.35 -1.47 -1.40
C MET A 120 2.92 -1.97 -1.63
N THR A 121 2.60 -2.38 -2.86
CA THR A 121 1.26 -2.90 -3.19
C THR A 121 1.00 -4.26 -2.53
N SER A 122 2.05 -5.06 -2.29
CA SER A 122 1.92 -6.32 -1.55
C SER A 122 1.50 -6.08 -0.10
N ALA A 123 2.11 -5.11 0.59
CA ALA A 123 1.70 -4.71 1.93
C ALA A 123 0.27 -4.18 1.97
N ALA A 124 -0.09 -3.27 1.06
CA ALA A 124 -1.46 -2.77 0.95
C ALA A 124 -2.49 -3.90 0.71
N PHE A 125 -2.16 -4.87 -0.13
CA PHE A 125 -3.02 -6.03 -0.37
C PHE A 125 -3.16 -6.91 0.89
N VAL A 126 -2.07 -7.16 1.63
CA VAL A 126 -2.13 -7.92 2.89
C VAL A 126 -3.02 -7.20 3.91
N TYR A 127 -2.88 -5.88 4.07
CA TYR A 127 -3.82 -5.10 4.88
C TYR A 127 -5.26 -5.32 4.44
N LEU A 128 -5.54 -5.25 3.14
CA LEU A 128 -6.89 -5.44 2.63
C LEU A 128 -7.44 -6.85 2.96
N MET A 129 -6.58 -7.86 3.03
CA MET A 129 -6.99 -9.23 3.40
C MET A 129 -7.18 -9.40 4.91
N THR A 130 -6.29 -8.83 5.74
CA THR A 130 -6.19 -9.16 7.19
C THR A 130 -6.66 -8.06 8.13
N GLY A 131 -6.69 -6.80 7.69
CA GLY A 131 -6.98 -5.63 8.53
C GLY A 131 -5.82 -5.17 9.40
N GLU A 132 -4.64 -5.78 9.28
CA GLU A 132 -3.46 -5.41 10.08
C GLU A 132 -2.87 -4.07 9.64
N LYS A 133 -3.12 -3.03 10.46
CA LYS A 133 -2.84 -1.64 10.13
C LYS A 133 -1.37 -1.32 9.84
N GLN A 134 -0.42 -2.11 10.36
CA GLN A 134 1.00 -1.91 10.11
C GLN A 134 1.34 -1.96 8.61
N TYR A 135 0.72 -2.87 7.85
CA TYR A 135 0.99 -2.97 6.42
C TYR A 135 0.47 -1.76 5.65
N ALA A 136 -0.70 -1.23 6.02
CA ALA A 136 -1.23 -0.01 5.42
C ALA A 136 -0.39 1.22 5.77
N ALA A 137 0.03 1.34 7.04
CA ALA A 137 0.88 2.43 7.49
C ALA A 137 2.23 2.43 6.74
N THR A 138 2.90 1.27 6.65
CA THR A 138 4.14 1.12 5.89
C THR A 138 3.94 1.41 4.40
N ALA A 139 2.89 0.88 3.78
CA ALA A 139 2.61 1.12 2.37
C ALA A 139 2.36 2.61 2.06
N PHE A 140 1.62 3.29 2.94
CA PHE A 140 1.41 4.74 2.82
C PHE A 140 2.71 5.52 3.00
N ASP A 141 3.54 5.15 3.97
CA ASP A 141 4.81 5.82 4.22
C ASP A 141 5.81 5.64 3.06
N VAL A 142 5.80 4.48 2.39
CA VAL A 142 6.52 4.28 1.12
C VAL A 142 6.03 5.24 0.05
N LEU A 143 4.71 5.38 -0.13
CA LEU A 143 4.13 6.29 -1.12
C LEU A 143 4.53 7.75 -0.87
N VAL A 144 4.43 8.21 0.39
CA VAL A 144 4.81 9.58 0.78
C VAL A 144 6.30 9.81 0.59
N THR A 145 7.13 8.83 0.95
CA THR A 145 8.59 8.92 0.77
C THR A 145 8.95 8.96 -0.73
N ALA A 146 8.31 8.14 -1.55
CA ALA A 146 8.48 8.13 -2.99
C ALA A 146 8.03 9.44 -3.65
N ALA A 147 7.04 10.14 -3.09
CA ALA A 147 6.57 11.42 -3.62
C ALA A 147 7.60 12.55 -3.48
N ARG A 148 8.59 12.42 -2.60
CA ARG A 148 9.68 13.40 -2.46
C ARG A 148 10.63 13.42 -3.65
N VAL A 149 10.62 12.35 -4.45
CA VAL A 149 11.41 12.25 -5.67
C VAL A 149 10.74 13.08 -6.77
N ASN A 150 11.50 13.88 -7.53
CA ASN A 150 10.93 14.83 -8.50
C ASN A 150 10.02 14.16 -9.56
N ARG A 151 10.32 12.94 -10.01
CA ARG A 151 9.67 12.20 -11.11
C ARG A 151 9.74 10.69 -10.90
N TRP A 152 8.69 9.98 -11.28
CA TRP A 152 8.66 8.52 -11.24
C TRP A 152 9.00 7.92 -12.61
N GLY A 153 9.71 6.78 -12.60
CA GLY A 153 9.96 5.98 -13.81
C GLY A 153 11.04 6.50 -14.76
N TRP A 154 11.52 7.73 -14.58
CA TRP A 154 12.63 8.33 -15.33
C TRP A 154 14.00 7.94 -14.77
N PHE A 155 14.16 6.66 -14.44
CA PHE A 155 15.41 6.12 -13.94
C PHE A 155 16.00 5.17 -14.97
N THR A 156 17.30 5.31 -15.17
CA THR A 156 18.06 4.55 -16.14
C THR A 156 18.85 3.51 -15.37
N TRP A 157 18.45 2.25 -15.53
CA TRP A 157 18.98 1.15 -14.72
C TRP A 157 19.95 0.24 -15.47
N SER A 158 19.87 0.17 -16.79
CA SER A 158 20.58 -0.87 -17.55
C SER A 158 20.66 -0.66 -19.06
N GLY A 159 20.54 0.59 -19.56
CA GLY A 159 20.64 0.86 -21.00
C GLY A 159 19.44 0.45 -21.87
N THR A 160 18.41 -0.20 -21.29
CA THR A 160 17.09 -0.38 -21.91
C THR A 160 16.16 0.75 -21.48
N SER A 161 16.13 1.81 -22.28
CA SER A 161 15.46 3.07 -21.98
C SER A 161 13.96 3.02 -22.34
N MET A 162 13.13 2.46 -21.47
CA MET A 162 11.68 2.70 -21.54
C MET A 162 11.12 3.29 -20.23
N PRO A 163 11.44 4.57 -19.93
CA PRO A 163 10.91 5.27 -18.76
C PRO A 163 9.40 5.18 -18.61
N GLN A 164 8.67 5.10 -19.73
CA GLN A 164 7.21 5.01 -19.73
C GLN A 164 6.70 3.71 -19.09
N ILE A 165 7.42 2.59 -19.27
CA ILE A 165 7.03 1.29 -18.68
C ILE A 165 7.16 1.36 -17.16
N HIS A 166 8.29 1.83 -16.65
CA HIS A 166 8.50 1.96 -15.20
C HIS A 166 7.55 2.98 -14.58
N ALA A 167 7.33 4.13 -15.25
CA ALA A 167 6.37 5.14 -14.81
C ALA A 167 4.95 4.55 -14.72
N GLY A 168 4.50 3.82 -15.75
CA GLY A 168 3.20 3.15 -15.75
C GLY A 168 3.07 2.08 -14.66
N MET A 169 4.14 1.32 -14.39
CA MET A 169 4.15 0.36 -13.28
C MET A 169 4.02 1.03 -11.92
N TYR A 170 4.77 2.10 -11.66
CA TYR A 170 4.69 2.86 -10.40
C TYR A 170 3.34 3.54 -10.24
N ALA A 171 2.80 4.11 -11.31
CA ALA A 171 1.47 4.71 -11.35
C ALA A 171 0.38 3.69 -10.95
N ARG A 172 0.31 2.57 -11.65
CA ARG A 172 -0.66 1.50 -11.38
C ARG A 172 -0.55 0.99 -9.95
N ASN A 173 0.67 0.68 -9.52
CA ASN A 173 0.92 0.14 -8.18
C ASN A 173 0.53 1.15 -7.09
N SER A 174 0.82 2.44 -7.28
CA SER A 174 0.45 3.49 -6.34
C SER A 174 -1.08 3.65 -6.26
N ALA A 175 -1.77 3.63 -7.39
CA ALA A 175 -3.23 3.68 -7.44
C ALA A 175 -3.88 2.49 -6.70
N PHE A 176 -3.42 1.26 -6.95
CA PHE A 176 -3.91 0.09 -6.23
C PHE A 176 -3.58 0.14 -4.75
N THR A 177 -2.39 0.61 -4.39
CA THR A 177 -1.98 0.78 -2.98
C THR A 177 -2.96 1.69 -2.24
N VAL A 178 -3.23 2.88 -2.79
CA VAL A 178 -4.17 3.85 -2.20
C VAL A 178 -5.58 3.28 -2.11
N ASP A 179 -6.05 2.61 -3.16
CA ASP A 179 -7.37 1.98 -3.17
C ASP A 179 -7.51 0.90 -2.08
N PHE A 180 -6.48 0.07 -1.89
CA PHE A 180 -6.50 -1.02 -0.91
C PHE A 180 -6.44 -0.54 0.55
N ILE A 181 -5.79 0.60 0.82
CA ILE A 181 -5.65 1.16 2.17
C ILE A 181 -6.67 2.26 2.49
N TRP A 182 -7.55 2.60 1.54
CA TRP A 182 -8.43 3.77 1.60
C TRP A 182 -9.26 3.88 2.89
N SER A 183 -9.73 2.73 3.39
CA SER A 183 -10.58 2.62 4.57
C SER A 183 -9.89 3.02 5.89
N VAL A 184 -8.55 2.92 5.99
CA VAL A 184 -7.80 3.34 7.20
C VAL A 184 -7.22 4.74 7.10
N LEU A 185 -7.14 5.32 5.90
CA LEU A 185 -6.63 6.67 5.73
C LEU A 185 -7.56 7.71 6.35
N THR A 186 -6.99 8.68 7.06
CA THR A 186 -7.68 9.92 7.47
C THR A 186 -7.98 10.80 6.25
N ASP A 187 -8.85 11.79 6.39
CA ASP A 187 -9.16 12.71 5.29
C ASP A 187 -7.93 13.50 4.81
N ALA A 188 -7.04 13.88 5.73
CA ALA A 188 -5.77 14.51 5.39
C ALA A 188 -4.87 13.58 4.56
N GLN A 189 -4.75 12.30 4.96
CA GLN A 189 -3.97 11.31 4.22
C GLN A 189 -4.60 10.97 2.86
N ARG A 190 -5.93 10.95 2.76
CA ARG A 190 -6.64 10.79 1.48
C ARG A 190 -6.38 11.96 0.55
N GLN A 191 -6.37 13.19 1.08
CA GLN A 191 -6.02 14.37 0.29
C GLN A 191 -4.57 14.29 -0.19
N GLN A 192 -3.63 14.01 0.71
CA GLN A 192 -2.22 13.84 0.37
C GLN A 192 -2.03 12.75 -0.70
N ALA A 193 -2.70 11.61 -0.58
CA ALA A 193 -2.63 10.54 -1.58
C ALA A 193 -3.13 11.00 -2.96
N ARG A 194 -4.23 11.77 -3.01
CA ARG A 194 -4.75 12.34 -4.26
C ARG A 194 -3.77 13.32 -4.87
N ASP A 195 -3.17 14.20 -4.06
CA ASP A 195 -2.20 15.19 -4.53
C ASP A 195 -0.95 14.50 -5.10
N ILE A 196 -0.44 13.47 -4.41
CA ILE A 196 0.68 12.65 -4.91
C ILE A 196 0.33 11.98 -6.24
N LEU A 197 -0.84 11.36 -6.37
CA LEU A 197 -1.25 10.71 -7.61
C LEU A 197 -1.46 11.74 -8.74
N ALA A 198 -2.02 12.91 -8.45
CA ALA A 198 -2.18 13.96 -9.44
C ALA A 198 -0.81 14.45 -9.96
N GLU A 199 0.12 14.75 -9.05
CA GLU A 199 1.45 15.29 -9.38
C GLU A 199 2.37 14.25 -10.03
N LYS A 200 2.41 13.02 -9.50
CA LYS A 200 3.40 12.01 -9.92
C LYS A 200 2.91 11.07 -11.01
N VAL A 201 1.59 10.97 -11.21
CA VAL A 201 1.00 10.07 -12.21
C VAL A 201 0.29 10.83 -13.31
N VAL A 202 -0.65 11.72 -12.98
CA VAL A 202 -1.51 12.35 -14.00
C VAL A 202 -0.77 13.45 -14.76
N GLU A 203 -0.11 14.39 -14.06
CA GLU A 203 0.61 15.48 -14.72
C GLU A 203 1.73 14.99 -15.67
N PRO A 204 2.56 13.98 -15.29
CA PRO A 204 3.62 13.50 -16.16
C PRO A 204 3.12 12.66 -17.32
N ASP A 205 1.95 12.01 -17.23
CA ASP A 205 1.38 11.19 -18.32
C ASP A 205 1.18 12.04 -19.59
N TYR A 206 0.65 13.27 -19.44
CA TYR A 206 0.56 14.24 -20.54
C TYR A 206 1.91 14.60 -21.15
N ARG A 207 3.00 14.57 -20.37
CA ARG A 207 4.36 14.87 -20.84
C ARG A 207 5.06 13.65 -21.46
N LEU A 208 4.77 12.43 -20.98
CA LEU A 208 5.34 11.19 -21.49
C LEU A 208 4.90 10.90 -22.93
N VAL A 209 3.64 11.21 -23.26
CA VAL A 209 3.10 11.04 -24.63
C VAL A 209 3.74 12.02 -25.63
N LEU A 210 4.08 13.22 -25.18
CA LEU A 210 4.66 14.28 -26.02
C LEU A 210 6.18 14.13 -26.26
N HIS A 211 6.88 13.40 -25.39
CA HIS A 211 8.32 13.15 -25.47
C HIS A 211 8.66 11.69 -25.76
N THR A 212 7.79 10.97 -26.48
CA THR A 212 8.23 9.70 -27.08
C THR A 212 9.49 10.02 -27.87
N PRO A 213 10.67 9.47 -27.53
CA PRO A 213 11.83 9.60 -28.40
C PRO A 213 11.35 9.12 -29.75
N ALA A 214 11.62 9.87 -30.82
CA ALA A 214 11.32 9.44 -32.18
C ALA A 214 11.88 8.02 -32.36
N MET A 215 11.02 7.02 -32.18
CA MET A 215 11.36 5.62 -32.35
C MET A 215 11.38 5.39 -33.86
N GLY A 216 12.44 5.87 -34.50
CA GLY A 216 12.72 5.71 -35.93
C GLY A 216 11.74 6.40 -36.87
N LEU A 217 11.96 7.70 -37.14
CA LEU A 217 11.86 8.27 -38.48
C LEU A 217 13.27 8.61 -38.96
#